data_AF-A0A0D3KS30-F1
#
_entry.id   AF-A0A0D3KS30-F1
#
_cell.length_a   1.000
_cell.length_b   1.000
_cell.length_c   1.000
_cell.angle_alpha   90.00
_cell.angle_beta   90.00
_cell.angle_gamma   90.00
#
_symmetry.space_group_name_H-M   'P 1'
#
loop_
_entity.id
_entity.type
_entity.pdbx_description
1 polymer ?
#
loop_
_entity_poly.entity_id
_entity_poly.type
_entity_poly.pdbx_seq_one_letter_code
_entity_poly.pdbx_strand_id
1 'polypeptide(L)'
;MLLATPPPQPADPPLAPLYVAGDSHALSPSWRVVRWRGQPRVLVTGLKLWHLRDGADFFPKANFEAAAASLPDGADVVFAFGEIDCREGLLLAVERARYRDLAQAIDTVVDIYIRTLRRLAARRRFNILVPPVLPETRAVVKQFNAALRRAVERASPVLAWLDFFEQLLTPAGDALADGLALDGTHLNPQYVRLTAPRKLTIKPLRTAPKLPANFEQATWAKLLDAVRAVHGKRAVNHSLEELYRGVEDMCVQHMAARTYDKLQAECEAHVEASIEALQTPDTSAFLSLVHGCWSAHCEEMLTLHSIFLYLDRTYVMQSAARRSLWEMGLHSFRAQLSARPEVLAKLRDGVLASIERERGGDQVERSLLAELLRMLYDLGLYQRHFEEQFPSVKT
;
A
#
# COMPACT_ATOMS: atom_id res chain seq x y z
N MET A 1 -14.12 -52.00 32.60
CA MET A 1 -14.15 -50.63 33.14
C MET A 1 -14.61 -49.71 32.03
N LEU A 2 -15.92 -49.47 31.94
CA LEU A 2 -16.57 -48.64 30.93
C LEU A 2 -16.34 -47.17 31.29
N LEU A 3 -15.64 -46.42 30.45
CA LEU A 3 -15.68 -44.95 30.52
C LEU A 3 -16.95 -44.50 29.80
N ALA A 4 -17.94 -44.09 30.59
CA ALA A 4 -19.20 -43.55 30.10
C ALA A 4 -18.94 -42.34 29.20
N THR A 5 -19.62 -42.30 28.04
CA THR A 5 -19.70 -41.12 27.19
C THR A 5 -20.27 -39.95 28.01
N PRO A 6 -19.62 -38.77 27.99
CA PRO A 6 -20.16 -37.62 28.70
C PRO A 6 -21.53 -37.24 28.12
N PRO A 7 -22.49 -36.79 28.95
CA PRO A 7 -23.79 -36.37 28.47
C PRO A 7 -23.63 -35.24 27.44
N PRO A 8 -24.48 -35.19 26.40
CA PRO A 8 -24.44 -34.10 25.43
C PRO A 8 -24.62 -32.77 26.17
N GLN A 9 -23.68 -31.84 25.98
CA GLN A 9 -23.84 -30.48 26.45
C GLN A 9 -25.11 -29.89 25.79
N PRO A 10 -25.96 -29.17 26.55
CA PRO A 10 -27.07 -28.44 25.95
C PRO A 10 -26.51 -27.50 24.87
N ALA A 11 -27.17 -27.43 23.73
CA ALA A 11 -26.80 -26.50 22.68
C ALA A 11 -26.91 -25.07 23.25
N ASP A 12 -25.79 -24.34 23.27
CA ASP A 12 -25.82 -22.92 23.62
C ASP A 12 -26.84 -22.23 22.70
N PRO A 13 -27.71 -21.36 23.25
CA PRO A 13 -28.66 -20.63 22.42
C PRO A 13 -27.94 -19.89 21.27
N PRO A 14 -28.59 -19.70 20.11
CA PRO A 14 -28.08 -18.89 19.01
C PRO A 14 -27.80 -17.44 19.47
N LEU A 15 -26.56 -17.13 19.88
CA LEU A 15 -26.10 -15.76 20.14
C LEU A 15 -26.13 -14.95 18.83
N ALA A 16 -26.61 -13.72 18.90
CA ALA A 16 -26.65 -12.78 17.79
C ALA A 16 -25.22 -12.45 17.27
N PRO A 17 -25.07 -12.12 15.97
CA PRO A 17 -23.79 -11.72 15.38
C PRO A 17 -23.37 -10.31 15.78
N LEU A 18 -22.09 -10.15 16.17
CA LEU A 18 -21.44 -8.86 16.38
C LEU A 18 -20.63 -8.46 15.14
N TYR A 19 -20.98 -7.34 14.53
CA TYR A 19 -20.29 -6.79 13.35
C TYR A 19 -19.20 -5.83 13.79
N VAL A 20 -18.15 -5.73 12.99
CA VAL A 20 -17.02 -4.84 13.24
C VAL A 20 -16.72 -4.14 11.93
N ALA A 21 -16.76 -2.81 11.95
CA ALA A 21 -16.33 -1.93 10.88
C ALA A 21 -15.15 -1.10 11.38
N GLY A 22 -14.03 -1.14 10.68
CA GLY A 22 -12.84 -0.38 11.06
C GLY A 22 -11.90 -0.18 9.91
N ASP A 23 -10.92 0.70 10.11
CA ASP A 23 -9.81 0.90 9.18
C ASP A 23 -8.82 -0.29 9.22
N SER A 24 -7.93 -0.36 8.23
CA SER A 24 -6.97 -1.46 8.10
C SER A 24 -5.98 -1.61 9.26
N HIS A 25 -5.86 -0.59 10.11
CA HIS A 25 -4.87 -0.50 11.18
C HIS A 25 -5.47 -0.65 12.58
N ALA A 26 -6.79 -0.51 12.74
CA ALA A 26 -7.44 -0.48 14.04
C ALA A 26 -7.59 -1.85 14.74
N LEU A 27 -7.54 -3.00 14.03
CA LEU A 27 -7.69 -4.32 14.65
C LEU A 27 -6.87 -5.41 13.91
N SER A 28 -6.27 -6.33 14.67
CA SER A 28 -5.41 -7.41 14.14
C SER A 28 -6.04 -8.57 13.34
N PRO A 29 -7.34 -8.63 13.04
CA PRO A 29 -7.85 -9.53 12.03
C PRO A 29 -8.17 -8.82 10.70
N SER A 30 -7.59 -7.64 10.41
CA SER A 30 -7.59 -7.07 9.06
C SER A 30 -7.32 -8.18 8.03
N TRP A 31 -8.19 -8.30 7.01
CA TRP A 31 -8.12 -9.31 5.95
C TRP A 31 -8.48 -10.75 6.33
N ARG A 32 -9.14 -10.98 7.48
CA ARG A 32 -9.72 -12.29 7.83
C ARG A 32 -11.23 -12.22 8.01
N VAL A 33 -11.94 -13.18 7.41
CA VAL A 33 -13.34 -13.44 7.75
C VAL A 33 -13.39 -14.08 9.13
N VAL A 34 -13.57 -13.26 10.17
CA VAL A 34 -13.88 -13.78 11.52
C VAL A 34 -15.34 -14.21 11.56
N ARG A 35 -15.59 -15.48 11.25
CA ARG A 35 -16.93 -16.09 11.33
C ARG A 35 -17.32 -16.24 12.80
N TRP A 36 -18.18 -15.36 13.30
CA TRP A 36 -18.95 -15.66 14.52
C TRP A 36 -20.25 -16.34 14.07
N ARG A 37 -20.37 -17.65 14.35
CA ARG A 37 -21.54 -18.47 14.00
C ARG A 37 -21.94 -18.43 12.51
N GLY A 38 -20.98 -18.22 11.61
CA GLY A 38 -21.16 -18.38 10.17
C GLY A 38 -21.50 -17.12 9.37
N GLN A 39 -21.56 -15.93 9.98
CA GLN A 39 -21.84 -14.68 9.26
C GLN A 39 -20.58 -13.84 8.93
N PRO A 40 -20.55 -13.14 7.78
CA PRO A 40 -19.43 -12.31 7.33
C PRO A 40 -19.34 -10.97 8.09
N ARG A 41 -18.15 -10.37 8.13
CA ARG A 41 -17.88 -9.05 8.73
C ARG A 41 -17.51 -8.03 7.65
N VAL A 42 -17.70 -6.73 7.94
CA VAL A 42 -17.60 -5.63 6.97
C VAL A 42 -16.37 -4.77 7.27
N LEU A 43 -15.41 -4.68 6.33
CA LEU A 43 -14.19 -3.88 6.45
C LEU A 43 -14.32 -2.58 5.64
N VAL A 44 -13.80 -1.47 6.16
CA VAL A 44 -13.74 -0.19 5.43
C VAL A 44 -12.31 0.33 5.44
N THR A 45 -11.61 0.20 4.33
CA THR A 45 -10.20 0.58 4.22
C THR A 45 -10.01 2.08 3.96
N GLY A 46 -8.94 2.67 4.52
CA GLY A 46 -8.50 4.04 4.20
C GLY A 46 -9.35 5.19 4.73
N LEU A 47 -10.32 4.92 5.61
CA LEU A 47 -11.20 5.96 6.16
C LEU A 47 -10.48 6.76 7.25
N LYS A 48 -10.23 8.05 6.98
CA LYS A 48 -9.97 9.07 7.99
C LYS A 48 -11.31 9.68 8.42
N LEU A 49 -11.49 9.92 9.71
CA LEU A 49 -12.74 10.41 10.29
C LEU A 49 -13.17 11.76 9.71
N TRP A 50 -12.21 12.63 9.36
CA TRP A 50 -12.53 13.90 8.73
C TRP A 50 -13.19 13.77 7.34
N HIS A 51 -13.00 12.63 6.65
CA HIS A 51 -13.69 12.37 5.38
C HIS A 51 -15.22 12.34 5.56
N LEU A 52 -15.71 12.01 6.75
CA LEU A 52 -17.14 11.86 7.06
C LEU A 52 -17.89 13.19 7.21
N ARG A 53 -17.21 14.34 7.10
CA ARG A 53 -17.86 15.65 7.23
C ARG A 53 -18.97 15.85 6.19
N ASP A 54 -19.92 16.71 6.54
CA ASP A 54 -21.02 17.08 5.65
C ASP A 54 -20.48 17.77 4.39
N GLY A 55 -21.07 17.47 3.23
CA GLY A 55 -20.66 18.01 1.93
C GLY A 55 -19.34 17.46 1.36
N ALA A 56 -18.64 16.57 2.07
CA ALA A 56 -17.45 15.92 1.53
C ALA A 56 -17.81 14.77 0.58
N ASP A 57 -17.11 14.73 -0.56
CA ASP A 57 -17.17 13.67 -1.57
C ASP A 57 -15.81 12.99 -1.64
N PHE A 58 -15.67 11.89 -0.91
CA PHE A 58 -14.44 11.09 -0.84
C PHE A 58 -14.79 9.63 -1.03
N PHE A 59 -14.02 8.93 -1.86
CA PHE A 59 -14.17 7.49 -2.06
C PHE A 59 -14.19 6.69 -0.73
N PRO A 60 -13.32 6.94 0.27
CA PRO A 60 -13.41 6.27 1.57
C PRO A 60 -14.74 6.48 2.30
N LYS A 61 -15.37 7.67 2.18
CA LYS A 61 -16.69 7.93 2.77
C LYS A 61 -17.78 7.14 2.03
N ALA A 62 -17.75 7.12 0.70
CA ALA A 62 -18.68 6.31 -0.08
C ALA A 62 -18.57 4.81 0.26
N ASN A 63 -17.34 4.32 0.43
CA ASN A 63 -17.09 2.95 0.86
C ASN A 63 -17.62 2.67 2.29
N PHE A 64 -17.40 3.60 3.23
CA PHE A 64 -17.96 3.52 4.58
C PHE A 64 -19.49 3.46 4.57
N GLU A 65 -20.13 4.30 3.76
CA GLU A 65 -21.60 4.35 3.65
C GLU A 65 -22.15 3.07 3.02
N ALA A 66 -21.52 2.55 1.97
CA ALA A 66 -21.90 1.28 1.35
C ALA A 66 -21.73 0.09 2.30
N ALA A 67 -20.62 0.06 3.04
CA ALA A 67 -20.33 -0.92 4.08
C ALA A 67 -21.37 -0.90 5.20
N ALA A 68 -21.63 0.27 5.79
CA ALA A 68 -22.68 0.42 6.79
C ALA A 68 -24.05 0.05 6.21
N ALA A 69 -24.30 0.33 4.93
CA ALA A 69 -25.57 0.02 4.29
C ALA A 69 -25.80 -1.48 4.11
N SER A 70 -24.73 -2.28 4.02
CA SER A 70 -24.79 -3.73 3.87
C SER A 70 -25.14 -4.50 5.16
N LEU A 71 -25.03 -3.85 6.33
CA LEU A 71 -25.28 -4.47 7.63
C LEU A 71 -26.79 -4.58 7.94
N PRO A 72 -27.27 -5.65 8.59
CA PRO A 72 -28.67 -5.77 8.96
C PRO A 72 -29.11 -4.68 9.94
N ASP A 73 -30.31 -4.13 9.76
CA ASP A 73 -30.91 -3.22 10.74
C ASP A 73 -31.03 -3.88 12.12
N GLY A 74 -30.85 -3.11 13.19
CA GLY A 74 -30.87 -3.64 14.55
C GLY A 74 -29.58 -4.35 14.99
N ALA A 75 -28.55 -4.40 14.14
CA ALA A 75 -27.30 -5.09 14.43
C ALA A 75 -26.47 -4.44 15.54
N ASP A 76 -25.74 -5.27 16.28
CA ASP A 76 -24.66 -4.83 17.16
C ASP A 76 -23.39 -4.60 16.31
N VAL A 77 -22.87 -3.37 16.33
CA VAL A 77 -21.75 -2.98 15.45
C VAL A 77 -20.66 -2.26 16.23
N VAL A 78 -19.44 -2.76 16.15
CA VAL A 78 -18.24 -2.07 16.62
C VAL A 78 -17.71 -1.17 15.50
N PHE A 79 -17.65 0.14 15.72
CA PHE A 79 -17.02 1.08 14.79
C PHE A 79 -15.64 1.51 15.33
N ALA A 80 -14.58 0.96 14.74
CA ALA A 80 -13.18 1.12 15.14
C ALA A 80 -12.40 1.92 14.10
N PHE A 81 -12.49 3.26 14.17
CA PHE A 81 -11.84 4.18 13.24
C PHE A 81 -11.11 5.28 14.00
N GLY A 82 -10.09 5.87 13.36
CA GLY A 82 -9.36 7.03 13.88
C GLY A 82 -7.87 6.79 14.08
N GLU A 83 -7.37 5.57 13.83
CA GLU A 83 -5.93 5.29 13.87
C GLU A 83 -5.18 6.19 12.89
N ILE A 84 -5.69 6.27 11.64
CA ILE A 84 -5.02 7.03 10.58
C ILE A 84 -5.03 8.54 10.90
N ASP A 85 -6.12 9.05 11.48
CA ASP A 85 -6.22 10.43 11.95
C ASP A 85 -5.16 10.72 13.03
N CYS A 86 -4.97 9.80 13.98
CA CYS A 86 -3.97 9.94 15.03
C CYS A 86 -2.53 9.73 14.53
N ARG A 87 -2.33 8.90 13.51
CA ARG A 87 -0.99 8.57 13.02
C ARG A 87 -0.30 9.75 12.34
N GLU A 88 -1.04 10.44 11.49
CA GLU A 88 -0.54 11.54 10.65
C GLU A 88 -1.57 12.66 10.41
N GLY A 89 -2.87 12.35 10.39
CA GLY A 89 -3.89 13.28 9.92
C GLY A 89 -4.03 14.56 10.75
N LEU A 90 -4.04 14.42 12.08
CA LEU A 90 -4.23 15.54 13.01
C LEU A 90 -3.00 16.44 13.08
N LEU A 91 -1.81 15.85 13.20
CA LEU A 91 -0.55 16.59 13.32
C LEU A 91 -0.27 17.43 12.06
N LEU A 92 -0.43 16.83 10.87
CA LEU A 92 -0.25 17.55 9.61
C LEU A 92 -1.28 18.67 9.42
N ALA A 93 -2.51 18.50 9.92
CA ALA A 93 -3.53 19.53 9.81
C ALA A 93 -3.23 20.74 10.70
N VAL A 94 -2.68 20.53 11.89
CA VAL A 94 -2.21 21.60 12.78
C VAL A 94 -0.98 22.30 12.17
N GLU A 95 -0.02 21.54 11.66
CA GLU A 95 1.18 22.09 10.98
C GLU A 95 0.80 22.97 9.77
N ARG A 96 -0.23 22.58 9.02
CA ARG A 96 -0.77 23.36 7.90
C ARG A 96 -1.74 24.47 8.32
N ALA A 97 -1.76 24.84 9.60
CA ALA A 97 -2.61 25.88 10.18
C ALA A 97 -4.12 25.72 9.88
N ARG A 98 -4.60 24.49 9.66
CA ARG A 98 -6.04 24.20 9.47
C ARG A 98 -6.80 24.24 10.79
N TYR A 99 -6.09 23.98 11.88
CA TYR A 99 -6.57 24.09 13.25
C TYR A 99 -5.57 24.89 14.07
N ARG A 100 -6.05 25.58 15.10
CA ARG A 100 -5.24 26.37 16.03
C ARG A 100 -4.24 25.51 16.78
N ASP A 101 -4.72 24.38 17.29
CA ASP A 101 -3.96 23.46 18.11
C ASP A 101 -4.50 22.03 17.96
N LEU A 102 -3.77 21.08 18.56
CA LEU A 102 -4.12 19.66 18.51
C LEU A 102 -5.46 19.37 19.19
N ALA A 103 -5.80 20.08 20.27
CA ALA A 103 -7.05 19.87 20.99
C ALA A 103 -8.27 20.22 20.11
N GLN A 104 -8.22 21.37 19.43
CA GLN A 104 -9.26 21.79 18.49
C GLN A 104 -9.40 20.79 17.33
N ALA A 105 -8.28 20.30 16.79
CA ALA A 105 -8.28 19.32 15.72
C ALA A 105 -8.96 18.02 16.16
N ILE A 106 -8.59 17.50 17.33
CA ILE A 106 -9.17 16.29 17.93
C ILE A 106 -10.67 16.47 18.14
N ASP A 107 -11.09 17.53 18.83
CA ASP A 107 -12.50 17.76 19.15
C ASP A 107 -13.37 17.88 17.89
N THR A 108 -12.85 18.54 16.85
CA THR A 108 -13.57 18.68 15.57
C THR A 108 -13.76 17.32 14.87
N VAL A 109 -12.69 16.51 14.82
CA VAL A 109 -12.73 15.20 14.15
C VAL A 109 -13.59 14.20 14.93
N VAL A 110 -13.50 14.20 16.26
CA VAL A 110 -14.36 13.39 17.13
C VAL A 110 -15.82 13.79 16.97
N ASP A 111 -16.15 15.09 16.90
CA ASP A 111 -17.52 15.55 16.70
C ASP A 111 -18.11 15.07 15.37
N ILE A 112 -17.34 15.15 14.27
CA ILE A 112 -17.73 14.62 12.96
C ILE A 112 -18.08 13.12 13.08
N TYR A 113 -17.22 12.36 13.76
CA TYR A 113 -17.41 10.92 13.92
C TYR A 113 -18.66 10.59 14.74
N ILE A 114 -18.83 11.23 15.89
CA ILE A 114 -19.98 11.00 16.77
C ILE A 114 -21.30 11.39 16.10
N ARG A 115 -21.34 12.52 15.37
CA ARG A 115 -22.53 12.89 14.58
C ARG A 115 -22.87 11.83 13.53
N THR A 116 -21.86 11.28 12.86
CA THR A 116 -22.04 10.23 11.86
C THR A 116 -22.61 8.95 12.48
N LEU A 117 -22.00 8.47 13.58
CA LEU A 117 -22.47 7.27 14.27
C LEU A 117 -23.90 7.44 14.82
N ARG A 118 -24.24 8.60 15.39
CA ARG A 118 -25.61 8.86 15.85
C ARG A 118 -26.64 8.82 14.72
N ARG A 119 -26.30 9.37 13.53
CA ARG A 119 -27.16 9.30 12.35
C ARG A 119 -27.35 7.84 11.89
N LEU A 120 -26.29 7.03 11.93
CA LEU A 120 -26.38 5.60 11.59
C LEU A 120 -27.21 4.81 12.60
N ALA A 121 -26.98 5.01 13.90
CA ALA A 121 -27.77 4.40 14.96
C ALA A 121 -29.26 4.73 14.81
N ALA A 122 -29.61 5.99 14.52
CA ALA A 122 -31.00 6.39 14.29
C ALA A 122 -31.61 5.78 13.01
N ARG A 123 -30.88 5.80 11.89
CA ARG A 123 -31.39 5.34 10.58
C ARG A 123 -31.50 3.82 10.48
N ARG A 124 -30.57 3.09 11.09
CA ARG A 124 -30.42 1.63 10.96
C ARG A 124 -30.75 0.86 12.24
N ARG A 125 -31.07 1.58 13.33
CA ARG A 125 -31.31 1.00 14.66
C ARG A 125 -30.11 0.19 15.18
N PHE A 126 -28.89 0.54 14.78
CA PHE A 126 -27.70 -0.16 15.26
C PHE A 126 -27.46 0.09 16.74
N ASN A 127 -27.01 -0.94 17.45
CA ASN A 127 -26.39 -0.80 18.77
C ASN A 127 -24.89 -0.61 18.54
N ILE A 128 -24.42 0.63 18.68
CA ILE A 128 -23.05 0.98 18.30
C ILE A 128 -22.11 0.92 19.50
N LEU A 129 -21.04 0.15 19.34
CA LEU A 129 -19.93 0.02 20.27
C LEU A 129 -18.70 0.75 19.69
N VAL A 130 -18.02 1.54 20.51
CA VAL A 130 -16.83 2.29 20.10
C VAL A 130 -15.65 1.88 20.98
N PRO A 131 -14.59 1.28 20.41
CA PRO A 131 -13.37 0.97 21.14
C PRO A 131 -12.39 2.15 21.15
N PRO A 132 -11.36 2.09 22.01
CA PRO A 132 -10.19 2.98 21.91
C PRO A 132 -9.44 2.79 20.58
N VAL A 133 -8.81 3.87 20.13
CA VAL A 133 -7.85 3.88 19.01
C VAL A 133 -6.48 3.38 19.50
N LEU A 134 -5.80 2.59 18.66
CA LEU A 134 -4.47 2.01 18.89
C LEU A 134 -3.49 2.50 17.78
N PRO A 135 -2.15 2.45 17.95
CA PRO A 135 -1.41 2.15 19.17
C PRO A 135 -1.43 3.35 20.13
N GLU A 136 -1.84 3.06 21.34
CA GLU A 136 -2.27 3.99 22.38
C GLU A 136 -1.14 4.63 23.18
N THR A 137 0.09 4.18 22.97
CA THR A 137 1.28 4.69 23.64
C THR A 137 1.67 6.09 23.16
N ARG A 138 1.18 6.52 21.99
CA ARG A 138 1.48 7.83 21.41
C ARG A 138 0.67 8.93 22.12
N ALA A 139 1.33 10.04 22.45
CA ALA A 139 0.70 11.17 23.16
C ALA A 139 -0.56 11.71 22.46
N VAL A 140 -0.56 11.77 21.13
CA VAL A 140 -1.73 12.18 20.33
C VAL A 140 -2.89 11.19 20.47
N VAL A 141 -2.62 9.89 20.51
CA VAL A 141 -3.65 8.83 20.66
C VAL A 141 -4.26 8.88 22.06
N LYS A 142 -3.45 9.12 23.10
CA LYS A 142 -3.96 9.30 24.48
C LYS A 142 -4.94 10.47 24.58
N GLN A 143 -4.60 11.62 24.01
CA GLN A 143 -5.47 12.80 23.97
C GLN A 143 -6.74 12.53 23.14
N PHE A 144 -6.60 11.85 22.00
CA PHE A 144 -7.72 11.47 21.14
C PHE A 144 -8.69 10.52 21.84
N ASN A 145 -8.19 9.44 22.47
CA ASN A 145 -9.01 8.48 23.21
C ASN A 145 -9.74 9.13 24.38
N ALA A 146 -9.10 10.06 25.10
CA ALA A 146 -9.77 10.82 26.16
C ALA A 146 -10.93 11.68 25.62
N ALA A 147 -10.75 12.35 24.48
CA ALA A 147 -11.81 13.13 23.84
C ALA A 147 -12.94 12.23 23.29
N LEU A 148 -12.57 11.13 22.61
CA LEU A 148 -13.50 10.16 22.05
C LEU A 148 -14.34 9.50 23.14
N ARG A 149 -13.73 9.01 24.22
CA ARG A 149 -14.44 8.42 25.37
C ARG A 149 -15.48 9.38 25.93
N ARG A 150 -15.09 10.62 26.25
CA ARG A 150 -16.02 11.65 26.75
C ARG A 150 -17.17 11.89 25.78
N ALA A 151 -16.92 11.89 24.47
CA ALA A 151 -17.94 12.13 23.47
C ALA A 151 -18.90 10.94 23.29
N VAL A 152 -18.40 9.71 23.37
CA VAL A 152 -19.20 8.48 23.35
C VAL A 152 -20.07 8.39 24.62
N GLU A 153 -19.49 8.64 25.79
CA GLU A 153 -20.22 8.64 27.08
C GLU A 153 -21.35 9.67 27.08
N ARG A 154 -21.13 10.89 26.53
CA ARG A 154 -22.18 11.90 26.34
C ARG A 154 -23.26 11.50 25.32
N ALA A 155 -22.94 10.59 24.41
CA ALA A 155 -23.88 10.09 23.41
C ALA A 155 -24.64 8.84 23.88
N SER A 156 -24.39 8.36 25.10
CA SER A 156 -25.16 7.28 25.73
C SER A 156 -26.66 7.63 25.83
N PRO A 157 -27.59 6.66 25.66
CA PRO A 157 -27.36 5.23 25.42
C PRO A 157 -27.17 4.88 23.94
N VAL A 158 -27.13 5.87 23.04
CA VAL A 158 -27.07 5.62 21.58
C VAL A 158 -25.74 5.00 21.17
N LEU A 159 -24.65 5.39 21.81
CA LEU A 159 -23.32 4.82 21.63
C LEU A 159 -22.81 4.28 22.97
N ALA A 160 -22.07 3.17 22.93
CA ALA A 160 -21.44 2.58 24.11
C ALA A 160 -19.92 2.50 23.94
N TRP A 161 -19.21 2.90 24.99
CA TRP A 161 -17.75 2.78 25.05
C TRP A 161 -17.34 1.36 25.44
N LEU A 162 -16.38 0.78 24.73
CA LEU A 162 -15.83 -0.53 25.07
C LEU A 162 -14.61 -0.39 26.00
N ASP A 163 -14.81 -0.72 27.27
CA ASP A 163 -13.82 -0.57 28.34
C ASP A 163 -13.00 -1.85 28.58
N PHE A 164 -12.23 -2.27 27.57
CA PHE A 164 -11.21 -3.32 27.71
C PHE A 164 -9.78 -2.76 27.60
N PHE A 165 -9.66 -1.43 27.51
CA PHE A 165 -8.44 -0.71 27.15
C PHE A 165 -7.31 -0.88 28.16
N GLU A 166 -7.59 -0.68 29.44
CA GLU A 166 -6.59 -0.82 30.52
C GLU A 166 -6.02 -2.24 30.58
N GLN A 167 -6.74 -3.24 30.05
CA GLN A 167 -6.30 -4.63 30.01
C GLN A 167 -5.37 -4.94 28.83
N LEU A 168 -5.25 -4.02 27.85
CA LEU A 168 -4.32 -4.12 26.73
C LEU A 168 -2.92 -3.59 27.05
N LEU A 169 -2.77 -2.93 28.19
CA LEU A 169 -1.59 -2.16 28.55
C LEU A 169 -0.79 -2.83 29.68
N THR A 170 0.48 -2.45 29.79
CA THR A 170 1.25 -2.61 31.02
C THR A 170 0.57 -1.82 32.15
N PRO A 171 0.79 -2.18 33.43
CA PRO A 171 0.25 -1.43 34.57
C PRO A 171 0.66 0.06 34.61
N ALA A 172 1.74 0.43 33.91
CA ALA A 172 2.21 1.80 33.77
C ALA A 172 1.58 2.57 32.59
N GLY A 173 0.83 1.89 31.71
CA GLY A 173 0.14 2.50 30.57
C GLY A 173 1.08 3.05 29.49
N ASP A 174 2.32 2.56 29.44
CA ASP A 174 3.39 3.03 28.56
C ASP A 174 3.72 2.07 27.41
N ALA A 175 3.29 0.80 27.52
CA ALA A 175 3.47 -0.22 26.50
C ALA A 175 2.26 -1.18 26.44
N LEU A 176 2.15 -1.92 25.35
CA LEU A 176 1.21 -3.04 25.24
C LEU A 176 1.58 -4.12 26.26
N ALA A 177 0.58 -4.79 26.83
CA ALA A 177 0.79 -5.93 27.71
C ALA A 177 1.56 -7.05 26.97
N ASP A 178 2.39 -7.79 27.70
CA ASP A 178 3.27 -8.81 27.13
C ASP A 178 2.50 -9.81 26.24
N GLY A 179 3.01 -10.02 25.03
CA GLY A 179 2.41 -10.90 24.03
C GLY A 179 1.33 -10.26 23.15
N LEU A 180 0.95 -9.00 23.42
CA LEU A 180 -0.01 -8.24 22.59
C LEU A 180 0.64 -7.41 21.48
N ALA A 181 1.96 -7.27 21.42
CA ALA A 181 2.67 -6.68 20.28
C ALA A 181 2.87 -7.73 19.17
N LEU A 182 2.55 -7.40 17.91
CA LEU A 182 2.76 -8.28 16.75
C LEU A 182 4.00 -7.88 15.93
N ASP A 183 4.02 -6.66 15.41
CA ASP A 183 5.06 -6.17 14.48
C ASP A 183 5.39 -4.67 14.67
N GLY A 184 5.06 -4.13 15.84
CA GLY A 184 5.23 -2.71 16.16
C GLY A 184 4.14 -1.78 15.63
N THR A 185 3.22 -2.28 14.79
CA THR A 185 2.07 -1.50 14.28
C THR A 185 0.73 -2.18 14.60
N HIS A 186 0.69 -3.52 14.61
CA HIS A 186 -0.51 -4.30 14.85
C HIS A 186 -0.52 -4.97 16.23
N LEU A 187 -1.73 -5.15 16.77
CA LEU A 187 -1.97 -5.92 17.99
C LEU A 187 -1.86 -7.43 17.70
N ASN A 188 -1.41 -8.25 18.63
CA ASN A 188 -1.45 -9.70 18.49
C ASN A 188 -2.88 -10.19 18.74
N PRO A 189 -3.46 -11.09 17.91
CA PRO A 189 -4.80 -11.66 18.13
C PRO A 189 -5.05 -12.29 19.51
N GLN A 190 -4.01 -12.48 20.33
CA GLN A 190 -4.14 -12.86 21.73
C GLN A 190 -5.05 -11.96 22.58
N TYR A 191 -5.22 -10.68 22.23
CA TYR A 191 -6.14 -9.77 22.95
C TYR A 191 -7.59 -10.27 22.97
N VAL A 192 -7.98 -11.10 22.00
CA VAL A 192 -9.31 -11.72 21.92
C VAL A 192 -9.62 -12.54 23.19
N ARG A 193 -8.60 -13.04 23.89
CA ARG A 193 -8.74 -13.76 25.16
C ARG A 193 -9.23 -12.87 26.30
N LEU A 194 -8.97 -11.57 26.24
CA LEU A 194 -9.46 -10.58 27.20
C LEU A 194 -10.97 -10.30 27.01
N THR A 195 -11.50 -10.66 25.84
CA THR A 195 -12.89 -10.37 25.43
C THR A 195 -13.85 -11.58 25.48
N ALA A 196 -13.44 -12.76 25.96
CA ALA A 196 -14.33 -13.92 25.98
C ALA A 196 -14.05 -14.94 27.11
N PRO A 197 -15.09 -15.53 27.74
CA PRO A 197 -14.94 -16.84 28.34
C PRO A 197 -15.04 -17.93 27.24
N ARG A 198 -13.96 -18.72 27.18
CA ARG A 198 -13.82 -20.12 26.68
C ARG A 198 -13.53 -20.40 25.19
N LYS A 199 -12.31 -20.93 25.01
CA LYS A 199 -11.76 -21.91 24.04
C LYS A 199 -12.42 -22.01 22.66
N LEU A 200 -11.79 -21.34 21.68
CA LEU A 200 -12.02 -21.52 20.24
C LEU A 200 -11.28 -22.76 19.72
N THR A 201 -12.01 -23.67 19.10
CA THR A 201 -11.45 -24.73 18.24
C THR A 201 -11.96 -24.50 16.82
N ILE A 202 -11.08 -24.06 15.92
CA ILE A 202 -11.39 -23.89 14.50
C ILE A 202 -11.51 -25.30 13.89
N LYS A 203 -12.72 -25.69 13.48
CA LYS A 203 -12.91 -26.89 12.67
C LYS A 203 -12.54 -26.55 11.22
N PRO A 204 -11.66 -27.31 10.56
CA PRO A 204 -11.30 -27.06 9.17
C PRO A 204 -12.56 -27.12 8.28
N LEU A 205 -12.60 -26.27 7.24
CA LEU A 205 -13.60 -26.38 6.18
C LEU A 205 -13.55 -27.79 5.62
N ARG A 206 -14.71 -28.45 5.46
CA ARG A 206 -14.80 -29.80 4.86
C ARG A 206 -14.20 -29.85 3.45
N THR A 207 -14.07 -28.70 2.78
CA THR A 207 -13.43 -28.54 1.47
C THR A 207 -12.88 -27.13 1.37
N ALA A 208 -11.59 -26.99 1.05
CA ALA A 208 -11.00 -25.68 0.78
C ALA A 208 -11.55 -25.12 -0.55
N PRO A 209 -11.89 -23.82 -0.64
CA PRO A 209 -12.22 -23.19 -1.92
C PRO A 209 -11.03 -23.36 -2.88
N LYS A 210 -11.30 -23.85 -4.08
CA LYS A 210 -10.28 -24.06 -5.11
C LYS A 210 -10.10 -22.80 -5.92
N LEU A 211 -8.86 -22.39 -6.14
CA LEU A 211 -8.51 -21.34 -7.08
C LEU A 211 -8.98 -21.75 -8.49
N PRO A 212 -9.60 -20.84 -9.28
CA PRO A 212 -9.94 -21.13 -10.67
C PRO A 212 -8.71 -21.59 -11.46
N ALA A 213 -8.86 -22.60 -12.30
CA ALA A 213 -7.73 -23.19 -13.03
C ALA A 213 -7.02 -22.18 -13.97
N ASN A 214 -7.74 -21.17 -14.44
CA ASN A 214 -7.24 -20.13 -15.34
C ASN A 214 -6.80 -18.84 -14.61
N PHE A 215 -6.79 -18.82 -13.27
CA PHE A 215 -6.52 -17.60 -12.50
C PHE A 215 -5.19 -16.94 -12.89
N GLU A 216 -4.09 -17.71 -12.89
CA GLU A 216 -2.75 -17.16 -13.21
C GLU A 216 -2.71 -16.55 -14.61
N GLN A 217 -3.26 -17.25 -15.60
CA GLN A 217 -3.28 -16.81 -17.00
C GLN A 217 -4.15 -15.57 -17.20
N ALA A 218 -5.34 -15.55 -16.62
CA ALA A 218 -6.27 -14.43 -16.76
C ALA A 218 -5.74 -13.17 -16.09
N THR A 219 -5.21 -13.30 -14.87
CA THR A 219 -4.64 -12.16 -14.13
C THR A 219 -3.36 -11.66 -14.81
N TRP A 220 -2.46 -12.55 -15.24
CA TRP A 220 -1.26 -12.15 -15.97
C TRP A 220 -1.58 -11.49 -17.31
N ALA A 221 -2.59 -11.95 -18.06
CA ALA A 221 -2.98 -11.32 -19.33
C ALA A 221 -3.38 -9.85 -19.16
N LYS A 222 -4.10 -9.53 -18.08
CA LYS A 222 -4.46 -8.15 -17.73
C LYS A 222 -3.24 -7.31 -17.36
N LEU A 223 -2.36 -7.85 -16.51
CA LEU A 223 -1.13 -7.17 -16.10
C LEU A 223 -0.22 -6.92 -17.30
N LEU A 224 -0.11 -7.89 -18.20
CA LEU A 224 0.67 -7.81 -19.43
C LEU A 224 0.14 -6.74 -20.39
N ASP A 225 -1.18 -6.65 -20.57
CA ASP A 225 -1.78 -5.56 -21.37
C ASP A 225 -1.43 -4.20 -20.79
N ALA A 226 -1.49 -4.04 -19.47
CA ALA A 226 -1.09 -2.81 -18.80
C ALA A 226 0.40 -2.50 -18.97
N VAL A 227 1.30 -3.48 -18.80
CA VAL A 227 2.76 -3.31 -19.03
C VAL A 227 3.02 -2.83 -20.46
N ARG A 228 2.40 -3.47 -21.45
CA ARG A 228 2.54 -3.11 -22.87
C ARG A 228 1.86 -1.79 -23.22
N ALA A 229 0.84 -1.38 -22.47
CA ALA A 229 0.24 -0.05 -22.62
C ALA A 229 1.18 1.03 -22.08
N VAL A 230 1.83 0.80 -20.94
CA VAL A 230 2.86 1.68 -20.38
C VAL A 230 4.03 1.85 -21.34
N HIS A 231 4.67 0.76 -21.77
CA HIS A 231 5.78 0.80 -22.75
C HIS A 231 5.36 1.44 -24.09
N GLY A 232 4.09 1.29 -24.49
CA GLY A 232 3.57 1.86 -25.73
C GLY A 232 3.07 3.30 -25.60
N LYS A 233 3.16 3.92 -24.42
CA LYS A 233 2.54 5.23 -24.10
C LYS A 233 1.06 5.30 -24.47
N ARG A 234 0.34 4.18 -24.29
CA ARG A 234 -1.11 4.04 -24.53
C ARG A 234 -1.87 4.14 -23.21
N ALA A 235 -3.14 4.50 -23.30
CA ALA A 235 -4.04 4.45 -22.16
C ALA A 235 -4.16 3.01 -21.63
N VAL A 236 -4.05 2.87 -20.31
CA VAL A 236 -4.25 1.58 -19.62
C VAL A 236 -5.75 1.36 -19.45
N ASN A 237 -6.27 0.24 -19.96
CA ASN A 237 -7.72 -0.06 -19.97
C ASN A 237 -8.28 -0.49 -18.60
N HIS A 238 -7.40 -0.65 -17.61
CA HIS A 238 -7.72 -1.07 -16.25
C HIS A 238 -7.33 0.02 -15.26
N SER A 239 -8.06 0.12 -14.15
CA SER A 239 -7.66 1.02 -13.07
C SER A 239 -6.37 0.53 -12.40
N LEU A 240 -5.55 1.46 -11.91
CA LEU A 240 -4.34 1.12 -11.15
C LEU A 240 -4.65 0.27 -9.91
N GLU A 241 -5.82 0.47 -9.28
CA GLU A 241 -6.26 -0.34 -8.14
C GLU A 241 -6.57 -1.79 -8.55
N GLU A 242 -7.25 -2.01 -9.68
CA GLU A 242 -7.52 -3.36 -10.19
C GLU A 242 -6.22 -4.09 -10.52
N LEU A 243 -5.27 -3.41 -11.15
CA LEU A 243 -3.97 -3.98 -11.50
C LEU A 243 -3.15 -4.31 -10.25
N TYR A 244 -3.11 -3.39 -9.28
CA TYR A 244 -2.44 -3.61 -8.00
C TYR A 244 -3.04 -4.81 -7.25
N ARG A 245 -4.37 -4.94 -7.22
CA ARG A 245 -5.05 -6.10 -6.61
C ARG A 245 -4.70 -7.40 -7.32
N GLY A 246 -4.62 -7.38 -8.66
CA GLY A 246 -4.18 -8.53 -9.44
C GLY A 246 -2.76 -8.98 -9.05
N VAL A 247 -1.84 -8.05 -8.84
CA VAL A 247 -0.47 -8.35 -8.36
C VAL A 247 -0.49 -8.92 -6.94
N GLU A 248 -1.29 -8.33 -6.03
CA GLU A 248 -1.48 -8.83 -4.66
C GLU A 248 -2.00 -10.27 -4.65
N ASP A 249 -3.06 -10.56 -5.40
CA ASP A 249 -3.67 -11.89 -5.45
C ASP A 249 -2.66 -12.93 -5.99
N MET A 250 -1.89 -12.58 -7.03
CA MET A 250 -0.80 -13.43 -7.54
C MET A 250 0.25 -13.72 -6.46
N CYS A 251 0.62 -12.72 -5.66
CA CYS A 251 1.58 -12.89 -4.57
C CYS A 251 1.03 -13.78 -3.44
N VAL A 252 -0.21 -13.56 -3.02
CA VAL A 252 -0.90 -14.34 -1.97
C VAL A 252 -1.06 -15.81 -2.38
N GLN A 253 -1.28 -16.09 -3.66
CA GLN A 253 -1.34 -17.45 -4.20
C GLN A 253 0.05 -18.07 -4.47
N HIS A 254 1.12 -17.52 -3.88
CA HIS A 254 2.51 -17.99 -4.00
C HIS A 254 3.08 -17.92 -5.42
N MET A 255 2.56 -17.05 -6.28
CA MET A 255 3.01 -16.86 -7.66
C MET A 255 3.95 -15.64 -7.84
N ALA A 256 4.45 -15.08 -6.73
CA ALA A 256 5.27 -13.86 -6.75
C ALA A 256 6.55 -14.02 -7.60
N ALA A 257 7.29 -15.12 -7.43
CA ALA A 257 8.52 -15.38 -8.18
C ALA A 257 8.27 -15.39 -9.70
N ARG A 258 7.24 -16.13 -10.14
CA ARG A 258 6.84 -16.21 -11.55
C ARG A 258 6.37 -14.86 -12.10
N THR A 259 5.66 -14.08 -11.28
CA THR A 259 5.18 -12.75 -11.67
C THR A 259 6.36 -11.81 -11.88
N TYR A 260 7.37 -11.84 -11.00
CA TYR A 260 8.61 -11.09 -11.16
C TYR A 260 9.36 -11.52 -12.42
N ASP A 261 9.56 -12.82 -12.64
CA ASP A 261 10.28 -13.34 -13.83
C ASP A 261 9.62 -12.90 -15.14
N LYS A 262 8.29 -12.97 -15.21
CA LYS A 262 7.54 -12.55 -16.39
C LYS A 262 7.62 -11.04 -16.62
N LEU A 263 7.54 -10.23 -15.55
CA LEU A 263 7.69 -8.77 -15.66
C LEU A 263 9.10 -8.40 -16.13
N GLN A 264 10.13 -9.04 -15.54
CA GLN A 264 11.53 -8.83 -15.92
C GLN A 264 11.73 -9.11 -17.41
N ALA A 265 11.24 -10.25 -17.91
CA ALA A 265 11.37 -10.62 -19.32
C ALA A 265 10.71 -9.61 -20.27
N GLU A 266 9.52 -9.10 -19.93
CA GLU A 266 8.84 -8.10 -20.77
C GLU A 266 9.55 -6.74 -20.75
N CYS A 267 10.11 -6.33 -19.60
CA CYS A 267 10.93 -5.12 -19.51
C CYS A 267 12.24 -5.27 -20.31
N GLU A 268 12.94 -6.40 -20.19
CA GLU A 268 14.18 -6.66 -20.91
C GLU A 268 13.98 -6.65 -22.43
N ALA A 269 12.92 -7.30 -22.92
CA ALA A 269 12.58 -7.31 -24.33
C ALA A 269 12.21 -5.91 -24.86
N HIS A 270 11.51 -5.11 -24.06
CA HIS A 270 11.18 -3.73 -24.43
C HIS A 270 12.44 -2.85 -24.53
N VAL A 271 13.31 -2.91 -23.51
CA VAL A 271 14.57 -2.16 -23.47
C VAL A 271 15.48 -2.54 -24.65
N GLU A 272 15.57 -3.83 -24.97
CA GLU A 272 16.32 -4.31 -26.14
C GLU A 272 15.82 -3.66 -27.43
N ALA A 273 14.52 -3.73 -27.71
CA ALA A 273 13.92 -3.14 -28.89
C ALA A 273 14.10 -1.61 -28.94
N SER A 274 13.96 -0.92 -27.80
CA SER A 274 14.14 0.52 -27.70
C SER A 274 15.57 0.96 -27.99
N ILE A 275 16.57 0.20 -27.53
CA ILE A 275 17.98 0.48 -27.82
C ILE A 275 18.34 0.15 -29.27
N GLU A 276 17.80 -0.93 -29.84
CA GLU A 276 18.01 -1.27 -31.25
C GLU A 276 17.46 -0.21 -32.22
N ALA A 277 16.41 0.49 -31.81
CA ALA A 277 15.82 1.59 -32.57
C ALA A 277 16.67 2.88 -32.56
N LEU A 278 17.75 2.95 -31.77
CA LEU A 278 18.66 4.10 -31.71
C LEU A 278 19.59 4.19 -32.94
N GLN A 279 19.00 4.36 -34.11
CA GLN A 279 19.71 4.41 -35.39
C GLN A 279 19.54 5.76 -36.06
N THR A 280 20.63 6.52 -36.13
CA THR A 280 20.73 7.73 -36.96
C THR A 280 22.20 7.99 -37.28
N PRO A 281 22.56 8.46 -38.48
CA PRO A 281 23.94 8.86 -38.78
C PRO A 281 24.32 10.13 -38.01
N ASP A 282 23.38 11.05 -37.79
CA ASP A 282 23.64 12.35 -37.15
C ASP A 282 23.91 12.21 -35.65
N THR A 283 25.05 12.72 -35.19
CA THR A 283 25.48 12.59 -33.78
C THR A 283 24.60 13.41 -32.83
N SER A 284 24.16 14.61 -33.21
CA SER A 284 23.35 15.46 -32.32
C SER A 284 21.96 14.87 -32.11
N ALA A 285 21.33 14.40 -33.19
CA ALA A 285 20.08 13.67 -33.16
C ALA A 285 20.22 12.36 -32.39
N PHE A 286 21.34 11.64 -32.54
CA PHE A 286 21.61 10.43 -31.78
C PHE A 286 21.62 10.69 -30.26
N LEU A 287 22.32 11.73 -29.79
CA LEU A 287 22.34 12.09 -28.36
C LEU A 287 20.93 12.41 -27.83
N SER A 288 20.13 13.13 -28.62
CA SER A 288 18.75 13.46 -28.28
C SER A 288 17.84 12.22 -28.21
N LEU A 289 18.03 11.27 -29.15
CA LEU A 289 17.30 10.00 -29.15
C LEU A 289 17.65 9.13 -27.93
N VAL A 290 18.94 9.03 -27.58
CA VAL A 290 19.39 8.31 -26.38
C VAL A 290 18.75 8.92 -25.13
N HIS A 291 18.79 10.25 -25.00
CA HIS A 291 18.17 10.93 -23.87
C HIS A 291 16.65 10.67 -23.79
N GLY A 292 15.93 10.82 -24.91
CA GLY A 292 14.49 10.56 -24.96
C GLY A 292 14.14 9.11 -24.63
N CYS A 293 14.95 8.14 -25.11
CA CYS A 293 14.79 6.72 -24.79
C CYS A 293 15.01 6.45 -23.29
N TRP A 294 16.04 7.04 -22.68
CA TRP A 294 16.30 6.90 -21.26
C TRP A 294 15.22 7.53 -20.39
N SER A 295 14.81 8.76 -20.72
CA SER A 295 13.75 9.47 -20.01
C SER A 295 12.42 8.71 -20.06
N ALA A 296 12.05 8.18 -21.23
CA ALA A 296 10.87 7.34 -21.39
C ALA A 296 10.95 6.08 -20.51
N HIS A 297 12.09 5.38 -20.53
CA HIS A 297 12.32 4.20 -19.70
C HIS A 297 12.14 4.51 -18.20
N CYS A 298 12.67 5.63 -17.71
CA CYS A 298 12.50 6.04 -16.32
C CYS A 298 11.02 6.27 -15.96
N GLU A 299 10.26 6.98 -16.80
CA GLU A 299 8.83 7.24 -16.59
C GLU A 299 7.99 5.95 -16.58
N GLU A 300 8.29 5.06 -17.52
CA GLU A 300 7.66 3.75 -17.63
C GLU A 300 7.94 2.90 -16.38
N MET A 301 9.19 2.85 -15.94
CA MET A 301 9.58 2.12 -14.74
C MET A 301 8.94 2.67 -13.46
N LEU A 302 8.74 3.99 -13.33
CA LEU A 302 8.00 4.58 -12.21
C LEU A 302 6.53 4.15 -12.20
N THR A 303 5.92 4.08 -13.38
CA THR A 303 4.53 3.65 -13.54
C THR A 303 4.38 2.16 -13.23
N LEU A 304 5.27 1.33 -13.76
CA LEU A 304 5.32 -0.10 -13.46
C LEU A 304 5.58 -0.36 -11.98
N HIS A 305 6.49 0.40 -11.36
CA HIS A 305 6.72 0.31 -9.92
C HIS A 305 5.46 0.61 -9.10
N SER A 306 4.64 1.56 -9.55
CA SER A 306 3.36 1.87 -8.89
C SER A 306 2.36 0.73 -8.99
N ILE A 307 2.26 0.08 -10.15
CA ILE A 307 1.37 -1.08 -10.38
C ILE A 307 1.84 -2.29 -9.58
N PHE A 308 3.14 -2.57 -9.60
CA PHE A 308 3.74 -3.77 -9.00
C PHE A 308 4.33 -3.52 -7.60
N LEU A 309 3.92 -2.44 -6.93
CA LEU A 309 4.45 -2.04 -5.63
C LEU A 309 4.32 -3.13 -4.56
N TYR A 310 3.24 -3.91 -4.58
CA TYR A 310 3.05 -5.03 -3.65
C TYR A 310 4.14 -6.09 -3.83
N LEU A 311 4.41 -6.48 -5.09
CA LEU A 311 5.44 -7.47 -5.42
C LEU A 311 6.83 -7.02 -4.91
N ASP A 312 7.17 -5.75 -5.13
CA ASP A 312 8.45 -5.18 -4.69
C ASP A 312 8.57 -5.18 -3.15
N ARG A 313 7.50 -4.78 -2.45
CA ARG A 313 7.52 -4.68 -0.98
C ARG A 313 7.40 -6.01 -0.24
N THR A 314 6.70 -7.00 -0.80
CA THR A 314 6.47 -8.26 -0.08
C THR A 314 7.39 -9.39 -0.51
N TYR A 315 7.73 -9.47 -1.80
CA TYR A 315 8.56 -10.57 -2.31
C TYR A 315 10.01 -10.16 -2.45
N VAL A 316 10.28 -9.04 -3.12
CA VAL A 316 11.65 -8.60 -3.40
C VAL A 316 12.37 -8.19 -2.12
N MET A 317 11.71 -7.42 -1.24
CA MET A 317 12.30 -7.01 0.05
C MET A 317 12.72 -8.20 0.93
N GLN A 318 12.04 -9.35 0.81
CA GLN A 318 12.35 -10.56 1.56
C GLN A 318 13.38 -11.47 0.87
N SER A 319 13.72 -11.19 -0.40
CA SER A 319 14.59 -12.02 -1.22
C SER A 319 15.88 -11.29 -1.57
N ALA A 320 16.96 -11.60 -0.84
CA ALA A 320 18.28 -11.03 -1.09
C ALA A 320 18.86 -11.34 -2.50
N ALA A 321 18.28 -12.30 -3.23
CA ALA A 321 18.69 -12.69 -4.57
C ALA A 321 18.00 -11.90 -5.69
N ARG A 322 16.96 -11.11 -5.39
CA ARG A 322 16.18 -10.37 -6.39
C ARG A 322 16.49 -8.87 -6.29
N ARG A 323 16.51 -8.20 -7.44
CA ARG A 323 16.67 -6.73 -7.51
C ARG A 323 15.30 -6.08 -7.26
N SER A 324 15.29 -4.89 -6.66
CA SER A 324 14.09 -4.05 -6.67
C SER A 324 13.65 -3.78 -8.11
N LEU A 325 12.38 -3.49 -8.33
CA LEU A 325 11.90 -3.19 -9.68
C LEU A 325 12.67 -2.04 -10.33
N TRP A 326 13.05 -1.03 -9.54
CA TRP A 326 13.89 0.06 -10.02
C TRP A 326 15.29 -0.43 -10.44
N GLU A 327 15.97 -1.17 -9.57
CA GLU A 327 17.29 -1.74 -9.86
C GLU A 327 17.26 -2.75 -11.02
N MET A 328 16.16 -3.48 -11.19
CA MET A 328 15.92 -4.33 -12.36
C MET A 328 15.89 -3.48 -13.63
N GLY A 329 15.12 -2.39 -13.65
CA GLY A 329 15.06 -1.48 -14.79
C GLY A 329 16.42 -0.86 -15.15
N LEU A 330 17.20 -0.43 -14.14
CA LEU A 330 18.57 0.07 -14.34
C LEU A 330 19.49 -1.02 -14.90
N HIS A 331 19.42 -2.22 -14.32
CA HIS A 331 20.24 -3.35 -14.74
C HIS A 331 19.96 -3.77 -16.18
N SER A 332 18.69 -3.88 -16.57
CA SER A 332 18.28 -4.23 -17.93
C SER A 332 18.79 -3.21 -18.96
N PHE A 333 18.64 -1.91 -18.68
CA PHE A 333 19.13 -0.84 -19.55
C PHE A 333 20.64 -0.85 -19.68
N ARG A 334 21.36 -0.97 -18.55
CA ARG A 334 22.81 -1.08 -18.52
C ARG A 334 23.30 -2.28 -19.33
N ALA A 335 22.67 -3.45 -19.15
CA ALA A 335 23.06 -4.68 -19.81
C ALA A 335 22.91 -4.56 -21.33
N GLN A 336 21.79 -4.01 -21.81
CA GLN A 336 21.52 -3.86 -23.23
C GLN A 336 22.42 -2.82 -23.91
N LEU A 337 22.79 -1.73 -23.23
CA LEU A 337 23.82 -0.80 -23.71
C LEU A 337 25.21 -1.46 -23.73
N SER A 338 25.56 -2.20 -22.67
CA SER A 338 26.86 -2.86 -22.55
C SER A 338 27.06 -3.97 -23.59
N ALA A 339 25.97 -4.60 -24.03
CA ALA A 339 25.97 -5.57 -25.12
C ALA A 339 26.19 -4.95 -26.52
N ARG A 340 26.06 -3.62 -26.64
CA ARG A 340 26.15 -2.85 -27.89
C ARG A 340 27.26 -1.80 -27.80
N PRO A 341 28.54 -2.21 -27.81
CA PRO A 341 29.68 -1.30 -27.63
C PRO A 341 29.74 -0.18 -28.67
N GLU A 342 29.18 -0.38 -29.86
CA GLU A 342 29.05 0.64 -30.91
C GLU A 342 28.13 1.79 -30.52
N VAL A 343 27.01 1.50 -29.83
CA VAL A 343 26.08 2.50 -29.30
C VAL A 343 26.76 3.30 -28.19
N LEU A 344 27.45 2.61 -27.27
CA LEU A 344 28.21 3.24 -26.19
C LEU A 344 29.37 4.10 -26.71
N ALA A 345 30.12 3.63 -27.71
CA ALA A 345 31.20 4.40 -28.31
C ALA A 345 30.65 5.66 -28.99
N LYS A 346 29.57 5.54 -29.77
CA LYS A 346 28.92 6.69 -30.42
C LYS A 346 28.40 7.70 -29.40
N LEU A 347 27.80 7.23 -28.31
CA LEU A 347 27.34 8.08 -27.20
C LEU A 347 28.51 8.83 -26.57
N ARG A 348 29.57 8.11 -26.18
CA ARG A 348 30.79 8.69 -25.61
C ARG A 348 31.39 9.74 -26.54
N ASP A 349 31.63 9.36 -27.79
CA ASP A 349 32.29 10.22 -28.77
C ASP A 349 31.45 11.46 -29.09
N GLY A 350 30.12 11.32 -29.15
CA GLY A 350 29.21 12.45 -29.34
C GLY A 350 29.19 13.43 -28.16
N VAL A 351 29.21 12.92 -26.93
CA VAL A 351 29.28 13.76 -25.72
C VAL A 351 30.63 14.48 -25.67
N LEU A 352 31.75 13.78 -25.88
CA LEU A 352 33.08 14.39 -25.90
C LEU A 352 33.22 15.45 -27.01
N ALA A 353 32.73 15.16 -28.22
CA ALA A 353 32.75 16.10 -29.32
C ALA A 353 31.90 17.36 -29.03
N SER A 354 30.80 17.22 -28.30
CA SER A 354 30.00 18.37 -27.89
C SER A 354 30.70 19.23 -26.82
N ILE A 355 31.41 18.60 -25.89
CA ILE A 355 32.23 19.33 -24.90
C ILE A 355 33.40 20.06 -25.59
N GLU A 356 34.01 19.44 -26.60
CA GLU A 356 35.12 20.07 -27.34
C GLU A 356 34.65 21.28 -28.17
N ARG A 357 33.49 21.16 -28.84
CA ARG A 357 32.86 22.30 -29.53
C ARG A 357 32.57 23.46 -28.57
N GLU A 358 32.06 23.14 -27.38
CA GLU A 358 31.82 24.15 -26.35
C GLU A 358 33.11 24.86 -25.90
N ARG A 359 34.21 24.12 -25.71
CA ARG A 359 35.53 24.71 -25.40
C ARG A 359 36.03 25.60 -26.53
N GLY A 360 35.72 25.24 -27.78
CA GLY A 360 35.99 26.04 -28.97
C GLY A 360 35.13 27.30 -29.12
N GLY A 361 34.16 27.52 -28.22
CA GLY A 361 33.27 28.69 -28.21
C GLY A 361 31.91 28.49 -28.88
N ASP A 362 31.62 27.28 -29.37
CA ASP A 362 30.30 26.98 -29.95
C ASP A 362 29.23 26.90 -28.86
N GLN A 363 28.00 27.27 -29.21
CA GLN A 363 26.84 27.04 -28.36
C GLN A 363 26.42 25.56 -28.42
N VAL A 364 26.27 24.94 -27.25
CA VAL A 364 25.84 23.53 -27.10
C VAL A 364 24.71 23.40 -26.09
N GLU A 365 23.93 22.32 -26.20
CA GLU A 365 22.83 22.03 -25.28
C GLU A 365 23.33 21.40 -23.98
N ARG A 366 23.74 22.24 -23.02
CA ARG A 366 24.31 21.80 -21.73
C ARG A 366 23.39 20.91 -20.91
N SER A 367 22.07 21.15 -20.97
CA SER A 367 21.06 20.34 -20.27
C SER A 367 21.11 18.89 -20.72
N LEU A 368 21.09 18.67 -22.04
CA LEU A 368 21.18 17.35 -22.66
C LEU A 368 22.46 16.62 -22.24
N LEU A 369 23.62 17.31 -22.26
CA LEU A 369 24.88 16.71 -21.83
C LEU A 369 24.86 16.33 -20.34
N ALA A 370 24.34 17.20 -19.48
CA ALA A 370 24.22 16.93 -18.05
C ALA A 370 23.32 15.72 -17.76
N GLU A 371 22.20 15.59 -18.47
CA GLU A 371 21.26 14.48 -18.35
C GLU A 371 21.85 13.15 -18.86
N LEU A 372 22.58 13.17 -19.98
CA LEU A 372 23.28 11.99 -20.50
C LEU A 372 24.43 11.53 -19.59
N LEU A 373 25.18 12.47 -19.00
CA LEU A 373 26.22 12.14 -18.03
C LEU A 373 25.62 11.58 -16.73
N ARG A 374 24.48 12.14 -16.29
CA ARG A 374 23.71 11.60 -15.15
C ARG A 374 23.23 10.18 -15.43
N MET A 375 22.67 9.92 -16.61
CA MET A 375 22.30 8.57 -17.04
C MET A 375 23.50 7.62 -16.95
N LEU A 376 24.65 7.98 -17.52
CA LEU A 376 25.86 7.13 -17.45
C LEU A 376 26.32 6.88 -16.01
N TYR A 377 26.15 7.86 -15.12
CA TYR A 377 26.44 7.71 -13.70
C TYR A 377 25.48 6.74 -13.01
N ASP A 378 24.17 6.93 -13.20
CA ASP A 378 23.11 6.11 -12.60
C ASP A 378 23.19 4.64 -13.08
N LEU A 379 23.60 4.42 -14.33
CA LEU A 379 23.85 3.08 -14.89
C LEU A 379 25.20 2.49 -14.42
N GLY A 380 26.05 3.25 -13.74
CA GLY A 380 27.40 2.84 -13.33
C GLY A 380 28.34 2.58 -14.52
N LEU A 381 28.17 3.34 -15.60
CA LEU A 381 28.98 3.29 -16.83
C LEU A 381 29.93 4.49 -16.96
N TYR A 382 29.71 5.57 -16.20
CA TYR A 382 30.48 6.81 -16.28
C TYR A 382 32.00 6.61 -16.15
N GLN A 383 32.46 5.96 -15.08
CA GLN A 383 33.90 5.85 -14.81
C GLN A 383 34.64 5.11 -15.94
N ARG A 384 34.17 3.91 -16.29
CA ARG A 384 34.86 3.03 -17.25
C ARG A 384 34.73 3.49 -18.71
N HIS A 385 33.56 4.02 -19.09
CA HIS A 385 33.30 4.31 -20.50
C HIS A 385 33.48 5.78 -20.87
N PHE A 386 33.44 6.69 -19.89
CA PHE A 386 33.54 8.13 -20.13
C PHE A 386 34.76 8.76 -19.45
N GLU A 387 34.90 8.62 -18.13
CA GLU A 387 35.92 9.33 -17.34
C GLU A 387 37.35 8.98 -17.79
N GLU A 388 37.65 7.71 -18.07
CA GLU A 388 38.98 7.28 -18.54
C GLU A 388 39.38 7.91 -19.90
N GLN A 389 38.42 8.31 -20.73
CA GLN A 389 38.66 8.91 -22.05
C GLN A 389 38.48 10.42 -22.08
N PHE A 390 38.02 11.03 -20.98
CA PHE A 390 37.86 12.47 -20.90
C PHE A 390 39.20 13.24 -20.96
N PRO A 391 40.31 12.80 -20.31
CA PRO A 391 41.59 13.50 -20.34
C PRO A 391 42.34 13.44 -21.67
N SER A 392 41.98 12.52 -22.58
CA SER A 392 42.62 12.42 -23.89
C SER A 392 42.09 13.43 -24.91
N VAL A 393 41.04 14.18 -24.56
CA VAL A 393 40.58 15.36 -25.31
C VAL A 393 41.55 16.50 -25.02
N LYS A 394 42.35 16.89 -26.03
CA LYS A 394 43.44 17.88 -25.91
C LYS A 394 42.94 19.17 -25.25
N THR A 395 43.60 19.57 -24.17
CA THR A 395 43.52 20.92 -23.55
C THR A 395 43.96 22.02 -24.49
#